data_AF-A0A8J3FC11-F1
#
_entry.id   AF-A0A8J3FC11-F1
#
_cell.length_a   1.000
_cell.length_b   1.000
_cell.length_c   1.000
_cell.angle_alpha   90.00
_cell.angle_beta   90.00
_cell.angle_gamma   90.00
#
_symmetry.space_group_name_H-M   'P 1'
#
loop_
_entity.id
_entity.type
_entity.pdbx_description
1 polymer ?
#
loop_
_entity_poly.entity_id
_entity_poly.type
_entity_poly.pdbx_seq_one_letter_code
_entity_poly.pdbx_strand_id
1 'polypeptide(L)'
;MRFRLERARRVMHAGKRIVVVLAENAIRTRYCAEHDEQLVKLLSVRALPYVSLGIIPLGTLVRCTGAGTGFWIYDNSAVYLESPSAEIKVTRPGEIDIYARVFAHLQSVAVYGRDARRIITRALDDS
;
A
#
# COMPACT_ATOMS: atom_id res chain seq x y z
N MET A 1 -7.45 2.32 -13.34
CA MET A 1 -6.91 3.50 -12.61
C MET A 1 -7.97 4.30 -11.85
N ARG A 2 -9.06 4.78 -12.48
CA ARG A 2 -10.10 5.63 -11.81
C ARG A 2 -10.84 4.95 -10.65
N PHE A 3 -11.13 3.65 -10.75
CA PHE A 3 -11.84 2.89 -9.70
C PHE A 3 -11.08 2.81 -8.35
N ARG A 4 -9.74 2.83 -8.36
CA ARG A 4 -8.90 2.84 -7.13
C ARG A 4 -9.00 4.15 -6.36
N LEU A 5 -8.99 5.28 -7.07
CA LEU A 5 -8.99 6.62 -6.47
C LEU A 5 -10.34 7.00 -5.86
N GLU A 6 -11.45 6.63 -6.50
CA GLU A 6 -12.79 6.88 -5.96
C GLU A 6 -13.09 6.03 -4.72
N ARG A 7 -12.60 4.78 -4.67
CA ARG A 7 -12.69 3.95 -3.46
C ARG A 7 -11.79 4.44 -2.34
N ALA A 8 -10.57 4.87 -2.64
CA ALA A 8 -9.67 5.44 -1.63
C ALA A 8 -10.33 6.61 -0.89
N ARG A 9 -11.07 7.47 -1.60
CA ARG A 9 -11.85 8.56 -1.01
C ARG A 9 -12.97 8.09 -0.06
N ARG A 10 -13.64 6.97 -0.34
CA ARG A 10 -14.69 6.40 0.53
C ARG A 10 -14.13 5.69 1.78
N VAL A 11 -12.87 5.26 1.75
CA VAL A 11 -12.23 4.58 2.89
C VAL A 11 -11.62 5.59 3.88
N MET A 12 -11.27 6.80 3.41
CA MET A 12 -10.66 7.86 4.21
C MET A 12 -11.69 8.66 5.02
N HIS A 13 -12.28 8.05 6.06
CA HIS A 13 -13.12 8.75 7.05
C HIS A 13 -12.47 8.79 8.44
N ALA A 14 -12.70 9.89 9.17
CA ALA A 14 -12.27 10.04 10.56
C ALA A 14 -12.98 8.98 11.42
N GLY A 15 -12.21 8.02 11.93
CA GLY A 15 -12.71 6.88 12.71
C GLY A 15 -12.09 5.54 12.32
N LYS A 16 -11.48 5.42 11.13
CA LYS A 16 -10.78 4.20 10.70
C LYS A 16 -9.27 4.42 10.62
N ARG A 17 -8.49 3.47 11.16
CA ARG A 17 -7.03 3.42 10.98
C ARG A 17 -6.73 2.81 9.61
N ILE A 18 -5.95 3.52 8.81
CA ILE A 18 -5.52 3.07 7.49
C ILE A 18 -4.05 2.70 7.59
N VAL A 19 -3.72 1.45 7.27
CA VAL A 19 -2.34 1.00 7.19
C VAL A 19 -2.05 0.66 5.74
N VAL A 20 -1.00 1.27 5.19
CA VAL A 20 -0.55 1.08 3.82
C VAL A 20 0.89 0.61 3.87
N VAL A 21 1.20 -0.44 3.13
CA VAL A 21 2.58 -0.89 2.90
C VAL A 21 2.82 -0.91 1.40
N LEU A 22 3.83 -0.16 0.96
CA LEU A 22 4.26 -0.09 -0.44
C LEU A 22 5.67 -0.64 -0.56
N ALA A 23 5.99 -1.28 -1.67
CA ALA A 23 7.38 -1.59 -1.99
C ALA A 23 8.04 -0.39 -2.69
N GLU A 24 9.32 -0.15 -2.43
CA GLU A 24 10.05 1.00 -3.00
C GLU A 24 10.08 0.96 -4.53
N ASN A 25 10.08 -0.22 -5.14
CA ASN A 25 9.98 -0.36 -6.60
C ASN A 25 8.67 0.25 -7.16
N ALA A 26 7.56 0.17 -6.42
CA ALA A 26 6.28 0.78 -6.81
C ALA A 26 6.31 2.32 -6.69
N ILE A 27 7.18 2.86 -5.85
CA ILE A 27 7.42 4.30 -5.70
C ILE A 27 8.36 4.82 -6.80
N ARG A 28 9.26 3.98 -7.30
CA ARG A 28 10.25 4.36 -8.32
C ARG A 28 9.77 4.16 -9.76
N THR A 29 8.76 3.31 -9.97
CA THR A 29 8.30 2.98 -11.33
C THR A 29 7.28 4.00 -11.84
N ARG A 30 7.66 4.77 -12.86
CA ARG A 30 6.82 5.79 -13.49
C ARG A 30 5.82 5.17 -14.46
N TYR A 31 4.59 4.92 -14.01
CA TYR A 31 3.51 4.41 -14.87
C TYR A 31 2.68 5.51 -15.56
N CYS A 32 2.83 6.77 -15.15
CA CYS A 32 2.09 7.91 -15.70
C CYS A 32 2.88 9.22 -15.56
N ALA A 33 2.44 10.27 -16.26
CA ALA A 33 3.08 11.59 -16.22
C ALA A 33 2.94 12.27 -14.84
N GLU A 34 1.83 12.01 -14.14
CA GLU A 34 1.50 12.60 -12.84
C GLU A 34 2.18 11.89 -11.66
N HIS A 35 3.19 11.05 -11.92
CA HIS A 35 3.83 10.21 -10.91
C HIS A 35 4.37 11.03 -9.73
N ASP A 36 5.02 12.16 -9.99
CA ASP A 36 5.62 12.99 -8.94
C ASP A 36 4.55 13.66 -8.09
N GLU A 37 3.43 14.05 -8.69
CA GLU A 37 2.25 14.55 -7.97
C GLU A 37 1.67 13.47 -7.02
N GLN A 38 1.66 12.20 -7.45
CA GLN A 38 1.25 11.09 -6.59
C GLN A 38 2.21 10.91 -5.40
N LEU A 39 3.53 11.06 -5.61
CA LEU A 39 4.51 10.96 -4.53
C LEU A 39 4.38 12.13 -3.53
N VAL A 40 4.17 13.35 -4.02
CA VAL A 40 3.85 14.52 -3.16
C VAL A 40 2.56 14.27 -2.37
N LYS A 41 1.55 13.63 -2.99
CA LYS A 41 0.33 13.25 -2.30
C LYS A 41 0.59 12.22 -1.21
N LEU A 42 1.46 11.23 -1.44
CA LEU A 42 1.88 10.24 -0.42
C LEU A 42 2.52 10.92 0.80
N LEU A 43 3.37 11.92 0.58
CA LEU A 43 3.97 12.71 1.67
C LEU A 43 2.91 13.43 2.50
N SER A 44 1.88 13.95 1.84
CA SER A 44 0.77 14.66 2.48
C SER A 44 -0.13 13.73 3.30
N VAL A 45 -0.54 12.58 2.75
CA VAL A 45 -1.44 11.64 3.47
C VAL A 45 -0.75 10.95 4.65
N ARG A 46 0.56 10.75 4.59
CA ARG A 46 1.34 10.22 5.72
C ARG A 46 1.26 11.10 6.98
N ALA A 47 1.00 12.40 6.82
CA ALA A 47 0.87 13.32 7.95
C ALA A 47 -0.48 13.18 8.70
N LEU A 48 -1.43 12.41 8.16
CA LEU A 48 -2.72 12.18 8.81
C LEU A 48 -2.56 11.23 10.01
N PRO A 49 -3.09 11.55 11.20
CA PRO A 49 -2.87 10.78 12.42
C PRO A 49 -3.48 9.36 12.37
N TYR A 50 -4.41 9.13 11.45
CA TYR A 50 -5.06 7.83 11.23
C TYR A 50 -4.42 7.02 10.09
N VAL A 51 -3.33 7.49 9.49
CA VAL A 51 -2.61 6.82 8.41
C VAL A 51 -1.24 6.35 8.89
N SER A 52 -0.97 5.05 8.73
CA SER A 52 0.37 4.48 8.84
C SER A 52 0.85 4.08 7.45
N LEU A 53 1.89 4.75 6.95
CA LEU A 53 2.51 4.44 5.66
C LEU A 53 3.88 3.80 5.88
N GLY A 54 3.97 2.51 5.55
CA GLY A 54 5.19 1.73 5.52
C GLY A 54 5.72 1.58 4.11
N ILE A 55 7.05 1.55 3.98
CA ILE A 55 7.74 1.30 2.71
C ILE A 55 8.71 0.14 2.89
N ILE A 56 8.66 -0.85 2.02
CA ILE A 56 9.63 -1.94 1.97
C ILE A 56 10.81 -1.47 1.10
N PRO A 57 12.01 -1.27 1.67
CA PRO A 57 13.16 -0.78 0.91
C PRO A 57 13.61 -1.77 -0.18
N LEU A 58 14.27 -1.26 -1.22
CA LEU A 58 14.94 -2.11 -2.20
C LEU A 58 15.95 -3.06 -1.53
N GLY A 59 16.08 -4.27 -2.08
CA GLY A 59 16.97 -5.32 -1.54
C GLY A 59 16.43 -6.06 -0.32
N THR A 60 15.26 -5.66 0.21
CA THR A 60 14.62 -6.38 1.32
C THR A 60 14.12 -7.74 0.87
N LEU A 61 14.55 -8.81 1.56
CA LEU A 61 14.09 -10.15 1.27
C LEU A 61 12.69 -10.39 1.89
N VAL A 62 11.68 -10.47 1.04
CA VAL A 62 10.29 -10.74 1.46
C VAL A 62 9.97 -12.23 1.26
N ARG A 63 9.91 -12.99 2.36
CA ARG A 63 9.61 -14.44 2.35
C ARG A 63 8.11 -14.72 2.45
N CYS A 64 7.29 -14.23 1.52
CA CYS A 64 5.87 -14.60 1.49
C CYS A 64 5.34 -14.78 0.06
N THR A 65 4.66 -15.90 -0.19
CA THR A 65 3.92 -16.15 -1.42
C THR A 65 2.65 -15.30 -1.42
N GLY A 66 2.41 -14.53 -2.49
CA GLY A 66 1.23 -13.64 -2.61
C GLY A 66 1.50 -12.14 -2.55
N ALA A 67 2.71 -11.70 -2.20
CA ALA A 67 3.07 -10.27 -2.21
C ALA A 67 3.20 -9.64 -3.61
N GLY A 68 3.14 -10.45 -4.68
CA GLY A 68 3.26 -9.98 -6.06
C GLY A 68 2.01 -9.26 -6.58
N THR A 69 0.84 -9.48 -5.97
CA THR A 69 -0.41 -8.84 -6.37
C THR A 69 -0.86 -7.90 -5.26
N GLY A 70 -1.12 -6.63 -5.60
CA GLY A 70 -1.66 -5.67 -4.65
C GLY A 70 -3.03 -6.11 -4.13
N PHE A 71 -3.21 -6.08 -2.82
CA PHE A 71 -4.47 -6.42 -2.16
C PHE A 71 -4.79 -5.43 -1.03
N TRP A 72 -6.04 -5.40 -0.59
CA TRP A 72 -6.46 -4.68 0.61
C TRP A 72 -7.46 -5.48 1.42
N ILE A 73 -7.42 -5.30 2.74
CA ILE A 73 -8.29 -5.96 3.71
C ILE A 73 -9.27 -4.91 4.25
N TYR A 74 -10.56 -5.22 4.23
CA TYR A 74 -11.62 -4.36 4.74
C TYR A 74 -12.26 -4.97 6.00
N ASP A 75 -12.08 -4.31 7.15
CA ASP A 75 -12.67 -4.68 8.45
C ASP A 75 -12.55 -6.19 8.80
N ASN A 76 -11.47 -6.85 8.38
CA ASN A 76 -11.27 -8.32 8.47
C ASN A 76 -12.45 -9.16 7.91
N SER A 77 -13.30 -8.58 7.08
CA SER A 77 -14.51 -9.19 6.53
C SER A 77 -14.40 -9.52 5.05
N ALA A 78 -13.48 -8.86 4.35
CA ALA A 78 -13.19 -9.12 2.96
C ALA A 78 -11.75 -8.75 2.61
N VAL A 79 -11.16 -9.50 1.68
CA VAL A 79 -9.94 -9.13 0.97
C VAL A 79 -10.29 -8.92 -0.49
N TYR A 80 -9.69 -7.90 -1.08
CA TYR A 80 -9.85 -7.60 -2.50
C TYR A 80 -8.48 -7.60 -3.16
N LEU A 81 -8.42 -8.20 -4.33
CA LEU A 81 -7.25 -8.18 -5.19
C LEU A 81 -7.68 -7.70 -6.56
N GLU A 82 -6.84 -6.89 -7.18
CA GLU A 82 -7.03 -6.51 -8.58
C GLU A 82 -6.00 -7.25 -9.44
N SER A 83 -6.49 -7.95 -10.45
CA SER A 83 -5.69 -8.38 -11.59
C SER A 83 -5.94 -7.45 -12.78
N PRO A 84 -5.12 -7.50 -13.84
CA PRO A 84 -5.39 -6.75 -15.07
C PRO A 84 -6.76 -7.05 -15.70
N SER A 85 -7.35 -8.22 -15.43
CA SER A 85 -8.60 -8.67 -16.05
C SER A 85 -9.81 -8.67 -15.12
N ALA A 86 -9.63 -8.73 -13.79
CA ALA A 86 -10.74 -8.89 -12.85
C ALA A 86 -10.43 -8.37 -11.43
N GLU A 87 -11.49 -8.01 -10.72
CA GLU A 87 -11.49 -7.83 -9.27
C GLU A 87 -11.85 -9.16 -8.60
N ILE A 88 -10.99 -9.65 -7.71
CA ILE A 88 -11.22 -10.85 -6.92
C ILE A 88 -11.61 -10.43 -5.51
N LYS A 89 -12.75 -10.91 -5.02
CA LYS A 89 -13.21 -10.72 -3.64
C LYS A 89 -13.13 -12.04 -2.89
N VAL A 90 -12.42 -12.02 -1.77
CA VAL A 90 -12.25 -13.13 -0.84
C VAL A 90 -13.00 -12.82 0.44
N THR A 91 -13.91 -13.70 0.86
CA THR A 91 -14.75 -13.52 2.07
C THR A 91 -14.68 -14.69 3.04
N ARG A 92 -13.99 -15.78 2.69
CA ARG A 92 -13.86 -16.94 3.59
C ARG A 92 -12.89 -16.61 4.72
N PRO A 93 -13.26 -16.79 6.00
CA PRO A 93 -12.42 -16.41 7.14
C PRO A 93 -11.00 -16.98 7.06
N GLY A 94 -10.84 -18.27 6.77
CA GLY A 94 -9.52 -18.89 6.67
C GLY A 94 -8.65 -18.34 5.53
N GLU A 95 -9.25 -17.89 4.42
CA GLU A 95 -8.52 -17.23 3.34
C GLU A 95 -8.15 -15.79 3.72
N ILE A 96 -9.05 -15.07 4.40
CA ILE A 96 -8.77 -13.73 4.95
C ILE A 96 -7.57 -13.79 5.91
N ASP A 97 -7.51 -14.81 6.77
CA ASP A 97 -6.42 -15.00 7.72
C ASP A 97 -5.05 -15.20 7.04
N ILE A 98 -5.03 -15.84 5.87
CA ILE A 98 -3.80 -15.97 5.07
C ILE A 98 -3.31 -14.58 4.64
N TYR A 99 -4.19 -13.76 4.06
CA TYR A 99 -3.83 -12.40 3.63
C TYR A 99 -3.47 -11.50 4.82
N ALA A 100 -4.13 -11.65 5.96
CA ALA A 100 -3.79 -10.92 7.18
C ALA A 100 -2.37 -11.27 7.65
N ARG A 101 -1.97 -12.55 7.62
CA ARG A 101 -0.59 -12.98 7.92
C ARG A 101 0.41 -12.44 6.91
N VAL A 102 0.09 -12.47 5.61
CA VAL A 102 0.95 -11.86 4.58
C VAL A 102 1.13 -10.36 4.85
N PHE A 103 0.04 -9.64 5.14
CA PHE A 103 0.11 -8.21 5.44
C PHE A 103 0.90 -7.91 6.72
N ALA A 104 0.75 -8.72 7.77
CA ALA A 104 1.55 -8.61 8.98
C ALA A 104 3.05 -8.80 8.70
N HIS A 105 3.40 -9.79 7.85
CA HIS A 105 4.78 -9.99 7.42
C HIS A 105 5.32 -8.79 6.64
N LEU A 106 4.55 -8.25 5.69
CA LEU A 106 4.92 -7.05 4.92
C LEU A 106 5.14 -5.82 5.82
N GLN A 107 4.29 -5.64 6.83
CA GLN A 107 4.49 -4.57 7.82
C GLN A 107 5.80 -4.76 8.61
N SER A 108 6.13 -6.00 8.99
CA SER A 108 7.33 -6.27 9.81
C SER A 108 8.64 -5.94 9.11
N VAL A 109 8.66 -5.95 7.77
CA VAL A 109 9.85 -5.65 6.95
C VAL A 109 9.81 -4.25 6.33
N ALA A 110 8.76 -3.47 6.61
CA ALA A 110 8.64 -2.10 6.14
C ALA A 110 9.29 -1.12 7.11
N VAL A 111 9.84 -0.03 6.56
CA VAL A 111 10.28 1.14 7.32
C VAL A 111 9.15 2.18 7.34
N TYR A 112 9.09 2.96 8.42
CA TYR A 112 8.02 3.92 8.67
C TYR A 112 8.60 5.31 8.99
N GLY A 113 7.73 6.32 9.14
CA GLY A 113 8.13 7.62 9.65
C GLY A 113 9.18 8.31 8.78
N ARG A 114 10.31 8.70 9.39
CA ARG A 114 11.38 9.45 8.73
C ARG A 114 12.05 8.67 7.60
N ASP A 115 12.22 7.35 7.76
CA ASP A 115 12.87 6.52 6.75
C ASP A 115 12.00 6.35 5.52
N ALA A 116 10.70 6.11 5.72
CA ALA A 116 9.73 6.10 4.62
C ALA A 116 9.72 7.45 3.87
N ARG A 117 9.72 8.58 4.60
CA ARG A 117 9.79 9.92 3.98
C ARG A 117 11.05 10.08 3.14
N ARG A 118 12.20 9.65 3.64
CA ARG A 118 13.48 9.74 2.94
C ARG A 118 13.47 8.95 1.63
N ILE A 119 12.86 7.76 1.60
CA ILE A 119 12.72 6.98 0.36
C ILE A 119 11.86 7.73 -0.66
N ILE A 120 10.70 8.25 -0.26
CA ILE A 120 9.80 9.00 -1.17
C ILE A 120 10.50 10.26 -1.71
N THR A 121 11.17 11.03 -0.84
CA THR A 121 11.87 12.25 -1.26
C THR A 121 13.00 11.93 -2.23
N ARG A 122 13.78 10.87 -2.00
CA ARG A 122 14.83 10.44 -2.95
C ARG A 122 14.26 10.07 -4.32
N ALA A 123 13.11 9.39 -4.36
CA ALA A 123 12.47 9.08 -5.64
C ALA A 123 12.01 10.34 -6.40
N LEU A 124 11.60 11.39 -5.67
CA LEU A 124 11.28 12.71 -6.24
C LEU A 124 12.53 13.47 -6.71
N ASP A 125 13.69 13.26 -6.09
CA ASP A 125 14.93 13.94 -6.47
C ASP A 125 15.63 13.26 -7.67
N ASP A 126 15.46 11.94 -7.82
CA ASP A 126 15.98 11.14 -8.94
C ASP A 126 15.18 11.35 -10.26
N SER A 127 14.25 12.30 -10.26
CA SER A 127 13.17 12.45 -11.22
C SER A 127 13.51 13.22 -12.49
#